data_AF-A0A2A2CZD1-F1
#
_entry.id   AF-A0A2A2CZD1-F1
#
_cell.length_a   1.000
_cell.length_b   1.000
_cell.length_c   1.000
_cell.angle_alpha   90.00
_cell.angle_beta   90.00
_cell.angle_gamma   90.00
#
_symmetry.space_group_name_H-M   'P 1'
#
loop_
_entity.id
_entity.type
_entity.pdbx_description
1 polymer ?
#
loop_
_entity_poly.entity_id
_entity_poly.type
_entity_poly.pdbx_seq_one_letter_code
_entity_poly.pdbx_strand_id
1 'polypeptide(L)'
;MILVNREKELDLLASALTECAAGRSKTVVVEGGVGCGKSELLETFAEYATVRGAVVLRAVGMRSTDAQPFAVLRQLADQTGQGGPDPTRPPT
;
A
#
# COMPACT_ATOMS: atom_id res chain seq x y z
N MET A 1 -16.94 -6.76 9.46
CA MET A 1 -16.63 -8.21 9.46
C MET A 1 -15.44 -8.39 10.40
N ILE A 2 -15.46 -9.34 11.33
CA ILE A 2 -14.43 -9.45 12.41
C ILE A 2 -13.27 -10.31 11.90
N LEU A 3 -12.07 -9.72 11.80
CA LEU A 3 -10.87 -10.33 11.24
C LEU A 3 -10.12 -11.13 12.33
N VAL A 4 -10.60 -12.33 12.66
CA VAL A 4 -9.99 -13.16 13.72
C VAL A 4 -8.64 -13.70 13.25
N ASN A 5 -7.59 -13.55 14.08
CA ASN A 5 -6.23 -14.07 13.86
C ASN A 5 -5.34 -13.32 12.85
N ARG A 6 -5.63 -12.03 12.58
CA ARG A 6 -4.81 -11.16 11.71
C ARG A 6 -4.23 -9.90 12.36
N GLU A 7 -4.41 -9.79 13.68
CA GLU A 7 -3.90 -8.69 14.48
C GLU A 7 -2.37 -8.59 14.39
N LYS A 8 -1.67 -9.74 14.40
CA LYS A 8 -0.20 -9.76 14.32
C LYS A 8 0.34 -9.23 12.99
N GLU A 9 -0.30 -9.59 11.88
CA GLU A 9 0.09 -9.11 10.55
C GLU A 9 -0.20 -7.62 10.40
N LEU A 10 -1.35 -7.15 10.90
CA LEU A 10 -1.68 -5.72 10.92
C LEU A 10 -0.72 -4.93 11.81
N ASP A 11 -0.36 -5.46 12.98
CA ASP A 11 0.61 -4.84 13.89
C ASP A 11 1.99 -4.71 13.22
N LEU A 12 2.43 -5.73 12.48
CA LEU A 12 3.69 -5.69 11.73
C LEU A 12 3.67 -4.62 10.64
N LEU A 13 2.56 -4.52 9.90
CA LEU A 13 2.37 -3.48 8.87
C LEU A 13 2.27 -2.08 9.50
N ALA A 14 1.58 -1.94 10.63
CA ALA A 14 1.45 -0.69 11.36
C ALA A 14 2.79 -0.21 11.93
N SER A 15 3.62 -1.13 12.43
CA SER A 15 4.98 -0.85 12.86
C SER A 15 5.82 -0.35 11.68
N ALA A 16 5.78 -1.05 10.54
CA ALA A 16 6.48 -0.63 9.33
C ALA A 16 6.05 0.78 8.86
N LEU A 17 4.75 1.10 8.91
CA LEU A 17 4.26 2.46 8.60
C LEU A 17 4.82 3.51 9.56
N THR A 18 4.89 3.20 10.85
CA THR A 18 5.44 4.10 11.87
C THR A 18 6.93 4.34 11.63
N GLU A 19 7.67 3.31 11.24
CA GLU A 19 9.06 3.46 10.82
C GLU A 19 9.22 4.34 9.58
N CYS A 20 8.31 4.21 8.61
CA CYS A 20 8.30 5.03 7.41
C CYS A 20 8.01 6.50 7.71
N ALA A 21 7.10 6.78 8.64
CA ALA A 21 6.84 8.13 9.12
C ALA A 21 8.08 8.78 9.77
N ALA A 22 9.01 7.98 10.30
CA ALA A 22 10.31 8.44 10.81
C ALA A 22 11.40 8.60 9.72
N GLY A 23 11.03 8.61 8.44
CA GLY A 23 11.93 8.83 7.30
C GLY A 23 12.65 7.58 6.79
N ARG A 24 12.28 6.38 7.25
CA ARG A 24 12.82 5.11 6.71
C ARG A 24 11.99 4.63 5.52
N SER A 25 12.58 3.80 4.66
CA SER A 25 11.84 3.07 3.63
C SER A 25 11.69 1.61 4.03
N LYS A 26 10.52 1.02 3.76
CA LYS A 26 10.22 -0.39 4.04
C LYS A 26 9.48 -1.00 2.86
N THR A 27 9.81 -2.25 2.58
CA THR A 27 9.09 -3.10 1.62
C THR A 27 8.65 -4.35 2.35
N VAL A 28 7.36 -4.67 2.29
CA VAL A 28 6.78 -5.87 2.91
C VAL A 28 6.13 -6.72 1.83
N VAL A 29 6.41 -8.02 1.84
CA VAL A 29 5.81 -9.00 0.92
C VAL A 29 4.86 -9.88 1.73
N VAL A 30 3.61 -9.98 1.27
CA VAL A 30 2.58 -10.82 1.89
C VAL A 30 2.37 -12.06 1.04
N GLU A 31 2.82 -13.21 1.55
CA GLU A 31 2.64 -14.52 0.91
C GLU A 31 1.58 -15.34 1.63
N GLY A 32 0.92 -16.24 0.90
CA GLY A 32 -0.07 -17.15 1.48
C GLY A 32 -0.90 -17.85 0.41
N GLY A 33 -1.61 -18.90 0.81
CA GLY A 33 -2.47 -19.69 -0.08
C GLY A 33 -3.59 -18.87 -0.77
N VAL A 34 -4.18 -19.44 -1.81
CA VAL A 34 -5.37 -18.87 -2.45
C VAL A 34 -6.50 -18.77 -1.41
N GLY A 35 -7.26 -17.66 -1.43
CA GLY A 35 -8.38 -17.46 -0.50
C GLY A 35 -7.99 -17.14 0.94
N CYS A 36 -6.70 -17.02 1.30
CA CYS A 36 -6.32 -16.67 2.67
C CYS A 36 -6.56 -15.19 3.04
N GLY A 37 -7.23 -14.39 2.19
CA GLY A 37 -7.56 -13.00 2.52
C GLY A 37 -6.36 -12.04 2.51
N LYS A 38 -5.38 -12.23 1.62
CA LYS A 38 -4.28 -11.23 1.42
C LYS A 38 -4.83 -9.89 0.95
N SER A 39 -5.82 -9.91 0.05
CA SER A 39 -6.48 -8.70 -0.43
C SER A 39 -7.17 -7.96 0.72
N GLU A 40 -7.92 -8.68 1.55
CA GLU A 40 -8.59 -8.12 2.75
C GLU A 40 -7.58 -7.50 3.73
N LEU A 41 -6.46 -8.18 3.98
CA LEU A 41 -5.39 -7.66 4.84
C LEU A 41 -4.81 -6.34 4.30
N LEU A 42 -4.48 -6.31 3.00
CA LEU A 42 -3.95 -5.11 2.34
C LEU A 42 -5.00 -3.99 2.26
N GLU A 43 -6.27 -4.33 2.16
CA GLU A 43 -7.38 -3.38 2.16
C GLU A 43 -7.54 -2.73 3.54
N THR A 44 -7.60 -3.56 4.59
CA THR A 44 -7.67 -3.11 5.99
C THR A 44 -6.47 -2.23 6.35
N PHE A 45 -5.25 -2.63 5.97
CA PHE A 45 -4.05 -1.84 6.23
C PHE A 45 -4.05 -0.50 5.48
N ALA A 46 -4.53 -0.48 4.23
CA ALA A 46 -4.64 0.74 3.46
C ALA A 46 -5.62 1.74 4.10
N GLU A 47 -6.79 1.28 4.55
CA GLU A 47 -7.73 2.13 5.29
C GLU A 47 -7.08 2.71 6.55
N TYR A 48 -6.41 1.86 7.33
CA TYR A 48 -5.63 2.27 8.50
C TYR A 48 -4.56 3.34 8.16
N ALA A 49 -3.82 3.16 7.07
CA ALA A 49 -2.79 4.09 6.63
C ALA A 49 -3.39 5.43 6.17
N THR A 50 -4.50 5.42 5.44
CA THR A 50 -5.22 6.63 5.02
C THR A 50 -5.72 7.43 6.22
N VAL A 51 -6.30 6.79 7.23
CA VAL A 51 -6.73 7.46 8.48
C VAL A 51 -5.55 8.14 9.20
N ARG A 52 -4.34 7.61 9.03
CA ARG A 52 -3.08 8.16 9.59
C ARG A 52 -2.41 9.21 8.69
N GLY A 53 -3.08 9.63 7.62
CA GLY A 53 -2.61 10.68 6.71
C GLY A 53 -1.62 10.21 5.64
N ALA A 54 -1.42 8.89 5.48
CA ALA A 54 -0.58 8.38 4.40
C ALA A 54 -1.33 8.42 3.07
N VAL A 55 -0.60 8.76 2.00
CA VAL A 55 -1.09 8.60 0.63
C VAL A 55 -0.98 7.13 0.26
N VAL A 56 -2.12 6.50 -0.04
CA VAL A 56 -2.18 5.09 -0.45
C VAL A 56 -2.39 5.02 -1.96
N LEU A 57 -1.45 4.37 -2.64
CA LEU A 57 -1.54 4.07 -4.07
C LEU A 57 -1.67 2.55 -4.26
N ARG A 58 -2.43 2.12 -5.27
CA ARG A 58 -2.68 0.70 -5.53
C ARG A 58 -2.37 0.34 -6.97
N ALA A 59 -1.82 -0.84 -7.18
CA ALA A 59 -1.64 -1.40 -8.51
C ALA A 59 -1.80 -2.91 -8.47
N VAL A 60 -2.20 -3.49 -9.60
CA VAL A 60 -2.39 -4.93 -9.76
C VAL A 60 -1.42 -5.42 -10.83
N GLY A 61 -0.49 -6.28 -10.42
CA GLY A 61 0.39 -6.99 -11.35
C GLY A 61 -0.37 -8.14 -12.00
N MET A 62 -0.58 -8.06 -13.31
CA MET A 62 -1.15 -9.16 -14.08
C MET A 62 -0.05 -9.88 -14.85
N ARG A 63 0.01 -11.21 -14.76
CA ARG A 63 0.81 -12.03 -15.67
C ARG A 63 0.06 -12.15 -17.00
N SER A 64 0.16 -11.12 -17.82
CA SER A 64 -0.32 -11.14 -19.21
C SER A 64 0.85 -11.30 -20.15
N THR A 65 0.67 -12.07 -21.23
CA THR A 65 1.69 -12.24 -22.27
C THR A 65 2.04 -10.90 -22.94
N ASP A 66 1.08 -9.97 -22.99
CA ASP A 66 1.23 -8.63 -23.55
C ASP A 66 1.43 -7.54 -22.47
N ALA A 67 2.00 -7.90 -21.31
CA ALA A 67 2.21 -6.93 -20.24
C ALA A 67 3.10 -5.76 -20.72
N GLN A 68 2.50 -4.58 -20.82
CA GLN A 68 3.20 -3.36 -21.22
C GLN A 68 4.35 -3.08 -20.23
N PRO A 69 5.54 -2.66 -20.70
CA PRO A 69 6.64 -2.29 -19.82
C PRO A 69 6.18 -1.30 -18.75
N PHE A 70 6.58 -1.54 -17.51
CA PHE A 70 6.28 -0.67 -16.37
C PHE A 70 4.79 -0.43 -16.10
N ALA A 71 3.89 -1.32 -16.54
CA ALA A 71 2.44 -1.16 -16.34
C ALA A 71 2.04 -0.85 -14.89
N VAL A 72 2.69 -1.49 -13.90
CA VAL A 72 2.47 -1.23 -12.47
C VAL A 72 2.87 0.19 -12.08
N LEU A 73 4.03 0.67 -12.54
CA LEU A 73 4.47 2.04 -12.23
C LEU A 73 3.55 3.07 -12.87
N ARG A 74 3.06 2.82 -14.09
CA ARG A 74 2.08 3.68 -14.76
C ARG A 74 0.77 3.75 -13.97
N GLN A 75 0.25 2.60 -13.52
CA GLN A 75 -0.96 2.57 -12.66
C GLN A 75 -0.80 3.43 -11.40
N LEU A 76 0.38 3.43 -10.78
CA LEU A 76 0.66 4.24 -9.59
C LEU A 76 0.82 5.73 -9.92
N ALA A 77 1.51 6.06 -11.01
CA ALA A 77 1.71 7.45 -11.45
C ALA A 77 0.41 8.13 -11.87
N ASP A 78 -0.51 7.40 -12.52
CA ASP A 78 -1.81 7.94 -12.92
C ASP A 78 -2.67 8.34 -11.69
N GLN A 79 -2.41 7.76 -10.51
CA GLN A 79 -3.11 8.06 -9.26
C GLN A 79 -2.57 9.29 -8.52
N THR A 80 -1.29 9.65 -8.70
CA THR A 80 -0.70 10.82 -8.02
C THR A 80 -1.18 12.13 -8.63
N GLY A 81 -1.57 12.14 -9.91
CA GLY A 81 -2.10 13.32 -10.61
C GLY A 81 -3.47 13.79 -10.15
N GLN A 82 -4.18 13.04 -9.29
CA GLN A 82 -5.55 13.35 -8.85
C GLN A 82 -5.64 13.85 -7.40
N GLY A 83 -4.52 13.99 -6.66
CA GLY A 83 -4.57 14.49 -5.27
C GLY A 83 -3.30 14.39 -4.42
N GLY A 84 -2.11 14.26 -5.00
CA GLY A 84 -0.86 14.24 -4.22
C GLY A 84 -0.44 15.62 -3.70
N PRO A 85 0.25 15.71 -2.53
CA PRO A 85 0.89 16.95 -2.12
C PRO A 85 1.92 17.36 -3.17
N ASP A 86 1.81 18.60 -3.62
CA ASP A 86 2.72 19.20 -4.58
C ASP A 86 4.18 19.10 -4.06
N PRO A 87 5.08 18.38 -4.76
CA PRO A 87 6.47 18.25 -4.36
C PRO A 87 7.25 19.58 -4.43
N THR A 88 6.65 20.64 -4.99
CA THR A 88 7.23 21.98 -5.05
C THR A 88 6.80 22.89 -3.90
N ARG A 89 5.92 22.45 -3.01
CA ARG A 89 5.45 23.27 -1.87
C ARG A 89 6.48 23.27 -0.73
N PRO A 90 7.09 24.42 -0.39
CA PRO A 90 8.06 24.49 0.70
C PRO A 90 7.38 24.24 2.07
N PRO A 91 8.11 23.68 3.05
CA PRO A 91 7.60 23.52 4.41
C PRO A 91 7.44 24.89 5.09
N THR A 92 6.28 25.14 5.70
CA THR A 92 6.07 26.23 6.68
C THR A 92 6.60 25.87 8.04
#